data_AF-A0A543KLN1-F1
#
_entry.id   AF-A0A543KLN1-F1
#
_cell.length_a   1.000
_cell.length_b   1.000
_cell.length_c   1.000
_cell.angle_alpha   90.00
_cell.angle_beta   90.00
_cell.angle_gamma   90.00
#
_symmetry.space_group_name_H-M   'P 1'
#
loop_
_entity.id
_entity.type
_entity.pdbx_description
1 polymer ?
#
loop_
_entity_poly.entity_id
_entity_poly.type
_entity_poly.pdbx_seq_one_letter_code
_entity_poly.pdbx_strand_id
1 'polypeptide(L)'
;MKFSRMTAAVCLSSALVLAACTGADEPANPGGTSADGASATTAGDGDAASATADGEAVTATADDASSTTEMTTDEASAALSVDAAESVAATVLEARYESFKGDGEDVRDAQRQAFMGSARTAAEAADQLESVFGAPEEAEAESAPEPNVLAISREDGELPQFILVQTVPEDEVPVLHLLESRTGEEKDFRIIWEARMLPGTEVPTFDRRSVGSPVLREGKGDLLASPRETLKELAAYISWPQPDDIPDYRTHGYSPAVRKAAEQQAAAVADQATLREKNWLVSDDTKTLLFEDGSAFVIGTLLRDTTFTVNANSVLTPPETFVTLADDDEITDEAVLRTMVFVGMRVPAEGVEFKPEMIAAREQLVEAWGD
;
A
#
# COMPACT_ATOMS: atom_id res chain seq x y z
N MET A 1 8.99 3.39 -35.18
CA MET A 1 8.13 3.91 -34.09
C MET A 1 8.25 2.91 -32.95
N LYS A 2 9.03 3.24 -31.93
CA LYS A 2 9.32 2.38 -30.77
C LYS A 2 8.18 2.58 -29.76
N PHE A 3 7.43 1.53 -29.47
CA PHE A 3 6.40 1.56 -28.43
C PHE A 3 7.08 1.49 -27.05
N SER A 4 6.67 2.38 -26.15
CA SER A 4 7.21 2.60 -24.81
C SER A 4 6.95 1.40 -23.89
N ARG A 5 7.97 0.99 -23.11
CA ARG A 5 7.99 -0.15 -22.18
C ARG A 5 7.23 0.10 -20.86
N MET A 6 6.39 1.12 -20.78
CA MET A 6 5.70 1.53 -19.54
C MET A 6 4.58 0.59 -19.05
N THR A 7 4.34 -0.56 -19.69
CA THR A 7 3.24 -1.48 -19.33
C THR A 7 3.71 -2.74 -18.59
N ALA A 8 5.01 -2.90 -18.32
CA ALA A 8 5.54 -4.12 -17.70
C ALA A 8 5.50 -4.14 -16.15
N ALA A 9 5.45 -2.98 -15.48
CA ALA A 9 5.66 -2.90 -14.04
C ALA A 9 4.45 -3.27 -13.15
N VAL A 10 3.28 -3.59 -13.72
CA VAL A 10 2.08 -4.02 -12.96
C VAL A 10 1.80 -5.53 -13.14
N CYS A 11 2.65 -6.26 -13.87
CA CYS A 11 2.42 -7.68 -14.19
C CYS A 11 3.20 -8.67 -13.31
N LEU A 12 3.94 -8.23 -12.28
CA LEU A 12 4.73 -9.16 -11.44
C LEU A 12 3.85 -10.09 -10.59
N SER A 13 2.60 -9.73 -10.29
CA SER A 13 1.64 -10.63 -9.62
C SER A 13 1.01 -11.65 -10.58
N SER A 14 1.19 -11.50 -11.90
CA SER A 14 0.51 -12.30 -12.93
C SER A 14 1.39 -13.39 -13.54
N ALA A 15 2.65 -13.53 -13.12
CA ALA A 15 3.58 -14.53 -13.67
C ALA A 15 3.49 -15.91 -12.99
N LEU A 16 2.55 -16.12 -12.07
CA LEU A 16 2.19 -17.45 -11.57
C LEU A 16 1.25 -18.13 -12.56
N VAL A 17 1.74 -18.38 -13.77
CA VAL A 17 1.07 -19.30 -14.69
C VAL A 17 1.47 -20.70 -14.26
N LEU A 18 0.65 -21.31 -13.40
CA LEU A 18 0.61 -22.76 -13.23
C LEU A 18 0.45 -23.36 -14.63
N ALA A 19 1.53 -23.94 -15.17
CA ALA A 19 1.50 -24.54 -16.50
C ALA A 19 0.70 -25.85 -16.41
N ALA A 20 -0.58 -25.80 -16.76
CA ALA A 20 -1.40 -26.98 -16.94
C ALA A 20 -0.83 -27.80 -18.10
N CYS A 21 -0.14 -28.91 -17.79
CA CYS A 21 0.19 -29.95 -18.75
C CYS A 21 -1.09 -30.71 -19.14
N THR A 22 -1.88 -30.16 -20.05
CA THR A 22 -2.96 -30.92 -20.71
C THR A 22 -2.44 -31.51 -22.02
N GLY A 23 -2.49 -32.83 -22.10
CA GLY A 23 -2.27 -33.57 -23.35
C GLY A 23 -3.22 -33.07 -24.44
N ALA A 24 -2.67 -32.96 -25.65
CA ALA A 24 -3.31 -32.43 -26.84
C ALA A 24 -4.69 -33.04 -27.16
N ASP A 25 -5.67 -32.18 -27.45
CA ASP A 25 -6.63 -32.35 -28.55
C ASP A 25 -7.29 -31.00 -28.94
N GLU A 26 -7.47 -30.82 -30.25
CA GLU A 26 -7.84 -29.59 -30.98
C GLU A 26 -9.32 -29.10 -30.81
N PRO A 27 -9.65 -27.87 -31.28
CA PRO A 27 -10.75 -27.07 -30.73
C PRO A 27 -12.08 -27.17 -31.48
N ALA A 28 -13.17 -26.81 -30.79
CA ALA A 28 -14.46 -26.49 -31.40
C ALA A 28 -15.03 -25.16 -30.86
N ASN A 29 -15.18 -24.20 -31.77
CA ASN A 29 -15.91 -22.95 -31.68
C ASN A 29 -17.36 -23.21 -32.17
N PRO A 30 -18.44 -22.67 -31.55
CA PRO A 30 -19.06 -21.38 -31.94
C PRO A 30 -19.71 -20.66 -30.72
N GLY A 31 -20.24 -19.41 -30.69
CA GLY A 31 -20.68 -18.43 -31.67
C GLY A 31 -22.11 -17.89 -31.30
N GLY A 32 -22.27 -16.58 -31.05
CA GLY A 32 -23.54 -15.79 -31.03
C GLY A 32 -24.45 -15.94 -29.79
N THR A 33 -25.33 -15.02 -29.36
CA THR A 33 -25.88 -13.74 -29.91
C THR A 33 -26.75 -13.02 -28.85
N SER A 34 -26.67 -11.68 -28.84
CA SER A 34 -27.64 -10.57 -28.60
C SER A 34 -28.98 -10.64 -27.80
N ALA A 35 -29.30 -9.45 -27.24
CA ALA A 35 -30.60 -8.75 -27.09
C ALA A 35 -31.36 -8.97 -25.76
N ASP A 36 -32.18 -8.07 -25.17
CA ASP A 36 -32.66 -6.70 -25.43
C ASP A 36 -33.51 -6.24 -24.20
N GLY A 37 -33.59 -4.93 -23.93
CA GLY A 37 -34.72 -4.17 -23.34
C GLY A 37 -35.24 -4.47 -21.91
N ALA A 38 -35.98 -3.62 -21.19
CA ALA A 38 -36.39 -2.21 -21.26
C ALA A 38 -37.27 -1.91 -20.01
N SER A 39 -37.31 -0.65 -19.53
CA SER A 39 -38.43 0.05 -18.83
C SER A 39 -38.97 -0.50 -17.48
N ALA A 40 -39.47 0.25 -16.48
CA ALA A 40 -39.86 1.66 -16.31
C ALA A 40 -40.12 2.01 -14.81
N THR A 41 -40.01 3.31 -14.49
CA THR A 41 -40.72 4.21 -13.54
C THR A 41 -41.65 3.70 -12.42
N THR A 42 -41.55 4.34 -11.23
CA THR A 42 -42.59 5.09 -10.44
C THR A 42 -41.93 5.68 -9.17
N ALA A 43 -41.88 6.99 -8.90
CA ALA A 43 -42.90 7.91 -8.36
C ALA A 43 -43.31 7.66 -6.88
N GLY A 44 -43.09 8.65 -6.00
CA GLY A 44 -43.58 8.67 -4.61
C GLY A 44 -43.19 9.94 -3.84
N ASP A 45 -44.06 10.94 -3.90
CA ASP A 45 -44.12 12.15 -3.05
C ASP A 45 -44.40 11.83 -1.57
N GLY A 46 -44.02 12.74 -0.64
CA GLY A 46 -44.38 12.59 0.77
C GLY A 46 -43.88 13.68 1.73
N ASP A 47 -44.33 14.92 1.49
CA ASP A 47 -44.82 15.95 2.41
C ASP A 47 -44.21 16.23 3.82
N ALA A 48 -43.97 17.54 4.01
CA ALA A 48 -43.90 18.45 5.16
C ALA A 48 -44.04 17.98 6.63
N ALA A 49 -43.22 18.61 7.51
CA ALA A 49 -43.74 19.47 8.59
C ALA A 49 -42.63 20.35 9.22
N SER A 50 -42.98 21.62 9.42
CA SER A 50 -42.22 22.68 10.08
C SER A 50 -42.72 22.86 11.51
N ALA A 51 -41.85 23.16 12.49
CA ALA A 51 -42.24 23.81 13.74
C ALA A 51 -41.05 24.51 14.42
N THR A 52 -41.28 25.81 14.67
CA THR A 52 -40.52 26.82 15.43
C THR A 52 -40.78 26.77 16.94
N ALA A 53 -39.81 27.18 17.76
CA ALA A 53 -39.91 28.02 19.00
C ALA A 53 -38.59 27.91 19.80
N ASP A 54 -37.81 28.98 19.97
CA ASP A 54 -37.88 30.04 21.01
C ASP A 54 -37.58 29.57 22.45
N GLY A 55 -36.59 30.20 23.12
CA GLY A 55 -36.46 30.13 24.58
C GLY A 55 -35.07 30.39 25.21
N GLU A 56 -34.79 31.67 25.48
CA GLU A 56 -34.18 32.23 26.70
C GLU A 56 -32.75 31.87 27.21
N ALA A 57 -31.91 32.90 27.11
CA ALA A 57 -30.93 33.46 28.05
C ALA A 57 -30.70 32.81 29.44
N VAL A 58 -29.42 32.57 29.77
CA VAL A 58 -28.86 32.79 31.12
C VAL A 58 -27.45 33.39 31.00
N THR A 59 -27.29 34.57 31.60
CA THR A 59 -26.03 35.22 31.94
C THR A 59 -25.35 34.55 33.13
N ALA A 60 -24.04 34.32 33.08
CA ALA A 60 -23.20 34.20 34.27
C ALA A 60 -21.80 34.77 34.01
N THR A 61 -21.57 35.93 34.60
CA THR A 61 -20.28 36.59 34.84
C THR A 61 -19.47 35.76 35.84
N ALA A 62 -18.21 35.49 35.53
CA ALA A 62 -17.19 35.17 36.54
C ALA A 62 -15.89 35.90 36.17
N ASP A 63 -15.56 36.85 37.03
CA ASP A 63 -14.30 37.56 37.12
C ASP A 63 -13.22 36.63 37.72
N ASP A 64 -11.97 37.00 37.44
CA ASP A 64 -10.79 36.87 38.30
C ASP A 64 -9.69 35.82 37.98
N ALA A 65 -8.47 36.32 38.18
CA ALA A 65 -7.16 35.68 38.14
C ALA A 65 -6.51 35.42 36.76
N SER A 66 -5.98 36.51 36.20
CA SER A 66 -4.87 36.52 35.25
C SER A 66 -3.66 35.75 35.79
N SER A 67 -3.56 34.46 35.46
CA SER A 67 -2.29 33.74 35.38
C SER A 67 -1.65 34.11 34.06
N THR A 68 -0.65 34.99 34.09
CA THR A 68 0.28 35.17 32.96
C THR A 68 1.15 33.93 32.88
N THR A 69 0.59 32.85 32.34
CA THR A 69 1.37 31.75 31.80
C THR A 69 2.14 32.36 30.63
N GLU A 70 3.47 32.32 30.68
CA GLU A 70 4.29 32.60 29.52
C GLU A 70 3.81 31.68 28.40
N MET A 71 3.09 32.25 27.44
CA MET A 71 2.83 31.57 26.18
C MET A 71 4.17 31.52 25.46
N THR A 72 4.95 30.46 25.70
CA THR A 72 5.91 30.04 24.69
C THR A 72 5.05 29.73 23.47
N THR A 73 5.04 30.66 22.54
CA THR A 73 4.66 30.38 21.16
C THR A 73 5.84 29.58 20.62
N ASP A 74 5.98 28.34 21.11
CA ASP A 74 6.90 27.40 20.52
C ASP A 74 6.39 27.20 19.10
N GLU A 75 7.04 27.89 18.16
CA GLU A 75 6.79 27.72 16.75
C GLU A 75 6.93 26.22 16.47
N ALA A 76 5.90 25.64 15.85
CA ALA A 76 5.91 24.23 15.48
C ALA A 76 7.24 23.90 14.78
N SER A 77 7.90 22.85 15.25
CA SER A 77 9.19 22.41 14.74
C SER A 77 9.14 20.93 14.38
N ALA A 78 9.98 20.54 13.43
CA ALA A 78 10.11 19.14 13.05
C ALA A 78 10.78 18.34 14.17
N ALA A 79 10.38 17.08 14.28
CA ALA A 79 10.92 16.13 15.27
C ALA A 79 12.43 15.88 15.08
N LEU A 80 12.92 16.02 13.85
CA LEU A 80 14.34 16.06 13.52
C LEU A 80 14.68 17.35 12.76
N SER A 81 15.93 17.81 12.92
CA SER A 81 16.47 18.84 12.04
C SER A 81 16.56 18.33 10.59
N VAL A 82 16.53 19.26 9.63
CA VAL A 82 16.62 18.91 8.20
C VAL A 82 17.91 18.14 7.89
N ASP A 83 19.05 18.63 8.36
CA ASP A 83 20.36 17.99 8.14
C ASP A 83 20.41 16.58 8.76
N ALA A 84 19.84 16.40 9.96
CA ALA A 84 19.77 15.09 10.60
C ALA A 84 18.88 14.11 9.80
N ALA A 85 17.71 14.57 9.33
CA ALA A 85 16.82 13.75 8.53
C ALA A 85 17.45 13.35 7.18
N GLU A 86 18.18 14.25 6.53
CA GLU A 86 18.92 13.96 5.29
C GLU A 86 20.04 12.93 5.54
N SER A 87 20.79 13.07 6.65
CA SER A 87 21.83 12.11 7.03
C SER A 87 21.25 10.72 7.37
N VAL A 88 20.12 10.67 8.08
CA VAL A 88 19.40 9.43 8.39
C VAL A 88 18.91 8.77 7.11
N ALA A 89 18.24 9.53 6.23
CA ALA A 89 17.73 9.03 4.97
C ALA A 89 18.84 8.43 4.11
N ALA A 90 19.98 9.12 3.96
CA ALA A 90 21.14 8.63 3.22
C ALA A 90 21.69 7.33 3.84
N THR A 91 21.84 7.27 5.16
CA THR A 91 22.37 6.09 5.85
C THR A 91 21.46 4.87 5.67
N VAL A 92 20.15 5.05 5.86
CA VAL A 92 19.18 3.94 5.77
C VAL A 92 19.03 3.47 4.32
N LEU A 93 19.03 4.39 3.35
CA LEU A 93 18.92 4.03 1.93
C LEU A 93 20.21 3.43 1.36
N GLU A 94 21.39 3.79 1.89
CA GLU A 94 22.63 3.08 1.58
C GLU A 94 22.57 1.64 2.12
N ALA A 95 22.13 1.43 3.36
CA ALA A 95 21.94 0.08 3.91
C ALA A 95 20.90 -0.72 3.11
N ARG A 96 19.81 -0.07 2.66
CA ARG A 96 18.82 -0.66 1.77
C ARG A 96 19.46 -1.11 0.48
N TYR A 97 20.32 -0.28 -0.09
CA TYR A 97 20.99 -0.56 -1.35
C TYR A 97 22.00 -1.72 -1.24
N GLU A 98 22.82 -1.73 -0.19
CA GLU A 98 23.74 -2.82 0.10
C GLU A 98 23.00 -4.12 0.40
N SER A 99 21.74 -4.07 0.85
CA SER A 99 20.92 -5.27 1.05
C SER A 99 20.53 -6.00 -0.24
N PHE A 100 20.71 -5.36 -1.40
CA PHE A 100 20.54 -6.00 -2.71
C PHE A 100 21.87 -6.50 -3.30
N LYS A 101 22.98 -6.27 -2.60
CA LYS A 101 24.31 -6.59 -3.10
C LYS A 101 24.92 -7.73 -2.28
N GLY A 102 25.35 -8.77 -2.99
CA GLY A 102 26.03 -9.91 -2.37
C GLY A 102 25.04 -10.96 -1.88
N ASP A 103 25.48 -11.79 -0.93
CA ASP A 103 24.74 -12.94 -0.45
C ASP A 103 25.00 -13.22 1.04
N GLY A 104 24.12 -13.99 1.67
CA GLY A 104 24.38 -14.58 2.99
C GLY A 104 24.23 -13.62 4.18
N GLU A 105 25.25 -13.55 5.05
CA GLU A 105 25.16 -12.82 6.33
C GLU A 105 25.19 -11.30 6.13
N ASP A 106 25.98 -10.81 5.17
CA ASP A 106 26.13 -9.37 4.90
C ASP A 106 24.79 -8.76 4.42
N VAL A 107 24.09 -9.44 3.50
CA VAL A 107 22.74 -9.05 3.05
C VAL A 107 21.78 -8.99 4.24
N ARG A 108 21.76 -10.01 5.09
CA ARG A 108 20.86 -10.03 6.27
C ARG A 108 21.17 -8.91 7.26
N ASP A 109 22.43 -8.56 7.44
CA ASP A 109 22.83 -7.43 8.28
C ASP A 109 22.43 -6.09 7.66
N ALA A 110 22.60 -5.92 6.36
CA ALA A 110 22.14 -4.74 5.63
C ALA A 110 20.60 -4.62 5.70
N GLN A 111 19.86 -5.72 5.52
CA GLN A 111 18.40 -5.75 5.69
C GLN A 111 17.97 -5.35 7.10
N ARG A 112 18.67 -5.81 8.16
CA ARG A 112 18.41 -5.40 9.56
C ARG A 112 18.68 -3.91 9.82
N GLN A 113 19.64 -3.35 9.10
CA GLN A 113 20.00 -1.93 9.19
C GLN A 113 19.08 -1.03 8.36
N ALA A 114 18.49 -1.57 7.30
CA ALA A 114 17.62 -0.84 6.39
C ALA A 114 16.15 -0.91 6.78
N PHE A 115 15.66 -2.10 7.16
CA PHE A 115 14.24 -2.40 7.23
C PHE A 115 13.78 -2.86 8.61
N MET A 116 12.50 -2.64 8.91
CA MET A 116 11.79 -3.31 10.00
C MET A 116 10.32 -3.57 9.64
N GLY A 117 9.62 -4.35 10.46
CA GLY A 117 8.21 -4.67 10.26
C GLY A 117 7.95 -5.36 8.91
N SER A 118 6.83 -5.01 8.27
CA SER A 118 6.40 -5.58 7.00
C SER A 118 7.43 -5.39 5.87
N ALA A 119 8.10 -4.25 5.79
CA ALA A 119 9.13 -4.03 4.78
C ALA A 119 10.32 -4.99 4.93
N ARG A 120 10.68 -5.35 6.17
CA ARG A 120 11.75 -6.35 6.40
C ARG A 120 11.33 -7.74 5.97
N THR A 121 10.11 -8.16 6.34
CA THR A 121 9.57 -9.45 5.88
C THR A 121 9.51 -9.53 4.35
N ALA A 122 9.10 -8.44 3.69
CA ALA A 122 9.11 -8.35 2.24
C ALA A 122 10.52 -8.45 1.64
N ALA A 123 11.52 -7.79 2.23
CA ALA A 123 12.91 -7.86 1.78
C ALA A 123 13.52 -9.26 1.96
N GLU A 124 13.30 -9.89 3.12
CA GLU A 124 13.77 -11.26 3.41
C GLU A 124 13.13 -12.28 2.46
N ALA A 125 11.84 -12.14 2.13
CA ALA A 125 11.20 -13.00 1.15
C ALA A 125 11.67 -12.75 -0.29
N ALA A 126 11.98 -11.50 -0.65
CA ALA A 126 12.54 -11.19 -1.96
C ALA A 126 13.93 -11.84 -2.15
N ASP A 127 14.79 -11.79 -1.13
CA ASP A 127 16.09 -12.49 -1.09
C ASP A 127 15.91 -14.01 -1.26
N GLN A 128 14.96 -14.62 -0.55
CA GLN A 128 14.66 -16.05 -0.71
C GLN A 128 14.19 -16.41 -2.13
N LEU A 129 13.47 -15.50 -2.79
CA LEU A 129 12.92 -15.70 -4.14
C LEU A 129 13.87 -15.23 -5.25
N GLU A 130 15.06 -14.75 -4.94
CA GLU A 130 16.04 -14.26 -5.92
C GLU A 130 16.45 -15.35 -6.91
N SER A 131 16.53 -16.61 -6.47
CA SER A 131 16.82 -17.75 -7.36
C SER A 131 15.76 -17.94 -8.44
N VAL A 132 14.52 -17.50 -8.20
CA VAL A 132 13.37 -17.66 -9.10
C VAL A 132 13.17 -16.43 -9.98
N PHE A 133 13.27 -15.23 -9.40
CA PHE A 133 13.03 -13.98 -10.13
C PHE A 133 14.29 -13.31 -10.69
N GLY A 134 15.47 -13.77 -10.25
CA GLY A 134 16.75 -13.10 -10.48
C GLY A 134 17.00 -11.97 -9.49
N ALA A 135 18.25 -11.49 -9.48
CA ALA A 135 18.66 -10.32 -8.71
C ALA A 135 17.88 -9.06 -9.15
N PRO A 136 17.54 -8.17 -8.21
CA PRO A 136 16.91 -6.90 -8.55
C PRO A 136 17.85 -6.02 -9.40
N GLU A 137 17.30 -5.13 -10.22
CA GLU A 137 18.12 -4.22 -11.05
C GLU A 137 19.04 -3.34 -10.20
N GLU A 138 18.60 -2.99 -8.98
CA GLU A 138 19.40 -2.26 -7.99
C GLU A 138 20.69 -2.98 -7.58
N ALA A 139 20.78 -4.31 -7.72
CA ALA A 139 22.00 -5.06 -7.44
C ALA A 139 23.15 -4.71 -8.40
N GLU A 140 22.81 -4.34 -9.64
CA GLU A 140 23.75 -4.04 -10.72
C GLU A 140 24.10 -2.55 -10.81
N ALA A 141 23.37 -1.69 -10.10
CA ALA A 141 23.60 -0.26 -10.13
C ALA A 141 24.96 0.10 -9.46
N GLU A 142 25.58 1.20 -9.91
CA GLU A 142 26.87 1.64 -9.38
C GLU A 142 26.75 2.32 -8.01
N SER A 143 25.67 3.06 -7.77
CA SER A 143 25.43 3.80 -6.54
C SER A 143 23.95 3.90 -6.18
N ALA A 144 23.65 3.99 -4.89
CA ALA A 144 22.30 4.25 -4.41
C ALA A 144 21.75 5.57 -4.98
N PRO A 145 20.47 5.64 -5.36
CA PRO A 145 19.84 6.89 -5.76
C PRO A 145 19.89 7.94 -4.64
N GLU A 146 20.10 9.20 -5.00
CA GLU A 146 20.14 10.30 -4.03
C GLU A 146 18.77 10.47 -3.34
N PRO A 147 18.73 10.50 -1.99
CA PRO A 147 17.49 10.65 -1.26
C PRO A 147 16.97 12.09 -1.28
N ASN A 148 15.69 12.26 -1.56
CA ASN A 148 14.97 13.52 -1.40
C ASN A 148 14.00 13.41 -0.21
N VAL A 149 14.34 14.00 0.93
CA VAL A 149 13.43 14.05 2.09
C VAL A 149 12.26 14.98 1.76
N LEU A 150 11.05 14.42 1.68
CA LEU A 150 9.81 15.15 1.39
C LEU A 150 9.17 15.72 2.66
N ALA A 151 9.14 14.94 3.73
CA ALA A 151 8.50 15.30 4.98
C ALA A 151 9.26 14.75 6.18
N ILE A 152 9.20 15.48 7.28
CA ILE A 152 9.66 15.06 8.62
C ILE A 152 8.44 15.22 9.53
N SER A 153 8.12 14.23 10.37
CA SER A 153 7.02 14.39 11.33
C SER A 153 7.26 15.60 12.23
N ARG A 154 6.19 16.33 12.54
CA ARG A 154 6.23 17.42 13.52
C ARG A 154 6.55 16.86 14.91
N GLU A 155 7.28 17.64 15.70
CA GLU A 155 7.45 17.36 17.13
C GLU A 155 6.11 17.58 17.83
N ASP A 156 5.53 16.48 18.33
CA ASP A 156 4.27 16.43 19.06
C ASP A 156 4.40 15.76 20.43
N GLY A 157 5.62 15.38 20.84
CA GLY A 157 5.89 14.63 22.06
C GLY A 157 5.49 13.15 22.00
N GLU A 158 5.07 12.65 20.83
CA GLU A 158 4.62 11.28 20.64
C GLU A 158 5.55 10.47 19.71
N LEU A 159 5.69 9.19 20.02
CA LEU A 159 6.41 8.22 19.21
C LEU A 159 5.41 7.31 18.46
N PRO A 160 5.78 6.77 17.30
CA PRO A 160 7.08 6.93 16.62
C PRO A 160 7.23 8.25 15.85
N GLN A 161 8.47 8.60 15.47
CA GLN A 161 8.78 9.69 14.54
C GLN A 161 8.95 9.17 13.11
N PHE A 162 8.68 10.01 12.12
CA PHE A 162 8.68 9.62 10.71
C PHE A 162 9.48 10.54 9.80
N ILE A 163 10.07 9.95 8.76
CA ILE A 163 10.65 10.66 7.61
C ILE A 163 10.09 10.03 6.34
N LEU A 164 9.46 10.83 5.48
CA LEU A 164 9.08 10.40 4.14
C LEU A 164 10.17 10.82 3.15
N VAL A 165 10.72 9.84 2.44
CA VAL A 165 11.81 10.03 1.48
C VAL A 165 11.34 9.58 0.10
N GLN A 166 11.80 10.28 -0.92
CA GLN A 166 11.64 9.87 -2.31
C GLN A 166 13.02 9.58 -2.92
N THR A 167 13.11 8.51 -3.69
CA THR A 167 14.25 8.23 -4.57
C THR A 167 13.76 8.13 -6.00
N VAL A 168 14.62 8.48 -6.97
CA VAL A 168 14.31 8.36 -8.40
C VAL A 168 15.39 7.49 -9.05
N PRO A 169 15.15 6.19 -9.24
CA PRO A 169 16.08 5.31 -9.96
C PRO A 169 16.18 5.72 -11.43
N GLU A 170 17.30 5.41 -12.08
CA GLU A 170 17.52 5.74 -13.49
C GLU A 170 16.45 5.07 -14.38
N ASP A 171 15.80 5.86 -15.25
CA ASP A 171 14.73 5.40 -16.15
C ASP A 171 13.47 4.78 -15.49
N GLU A 172 13.30 4.90 -14.17
CA GLU A 172 12.14 4.39 -13.43
C GLU A 172 11.21 5.48 -12.89
N VAL A 173 10.05 5.05 -12.38
CA VAL A 173 9.15 5.91 -11.60
C VAL A 173 9.70 6.12 -10.19
N PRO A 174 9.43 7.27 -9.55
CA PRO A 174 9.89 7.52 -8.19
C PRO A 174 9.41 6.45 -7.20
N VAL A 175 10.25 6.14 -6.21
CA VAL A 175 9.94 5.26 -5.08
C VAL A 175 9.80 6.11 -3.83
N LEU A 176 8.73 5.89 -3.08
CA LEU A 176 8.50 6.51 -1.78
C LEU A 176 8.89 5.53 -0.69
N HIS A 177 9.56 6.03 0.35
CA HIS A 177 10.02 5.28 1.51
C HIS A 177 9.56 5.98 2.78
N LEU A 178 8.90 5.27 3.68
CA LEU A 178 8.59 5.75 5.02
C LEU A 178 9.57 5.14 6.01
N LEU A 179 10.39 6.00 6.60
CA LEU A 179 11.29 5.64 7.68
C LEU A 179 10.61 5.94 9.01
N GLU A 180 10.72 5.03 9.97
CA GLU A 180 10.14 5.13 11.31
C GLU A 180 11.25 4.96 12.37
N SER A 181 11.23 5.81 13.41
CA SER A 181 11.98 5.60 14.65
C SER A 181 11.02 5.44 15.81
N ARG A 182 11.10 4.31 16.52
CA ARG A 182 10.23 3.97 17.65
C ARG A 182 10.71 4.58 18.96
N THR A 183 11.95 5.04 18.98
CA THR A 183 12.61 5.65 20.15
C THR A 183 12.84 7.15 19.97
N GLY A 184 12.72 7.67 18.75
CA GLY A 184 13.11 9.03 18.38
C GLY A 184 14.63 9.20 18.20
N GLU A 185 15.42 8.14 18.39
CA GLU A 185 16.86 8.19 18.15
C GLU A 185 17.17 8.04 16.65
N GLU A 186 18.12 8.83 16.11
CA GLU A 186 18.50 8.83 14.69
C GLU A 186 18.91 7.43 14.18
N LYS A 187 19.65 6.67 14.99
CA LYS A 187 20.13 5.32 14.65
C LYS A 187 19.02 4.25 14.60
N ASP A 188 17.84 4.55 15.12
CA ASP A 188 16.69 3.63 15.19
C ASP A 188 15.81 3.72 13.94
N PHE A 189 16.01 4.73 13.09
CA PHE A 189 15.24 4.85 11.85
C PHE A 189 15.46 3.67 10.93
N ARG A 190 14.37 3.05 10.49
CA ARG A 190 14.32 1.97 9.50
C ARG A 190 13.16 2.18 8.55
N ILE A 191 13.28 1.71 7.31
CA ILE A 191 12.18 1.63 6.35
C ILE A 191 11.14 0.63 6.88
N ILE A 192 9.91 1.11 7.05
CA ILE A 192 8.75 0.26 7.40
C ILE A 192 7.81 0.03 6.23
N TRP A 193 7.91 0.88 5.21
CA TRP A 193 7.07 0.84 4.03
C TRP A 193 7.83 1.46 2.86
N GLU A 194 7.73 0.83 1.69
CA GLU A 194 8.21 1.41 0.44
C GLU A 194 7.32 0.98 -0.73
N ALA A 195 7.07 1.90 -1.65
CA ALA A 195 6.30 1.61 -2.85
C ALA A 195 6.66 2.55 -4.01
N ARG A 196 6.55 2.02 -5.23
CA ARG A 196 6.70 2.80 -6.45
C ARG A 196 5.46 3.67 -6.67
N MET A 197 5.65 4.91 -7.11
CA MET A 197 4.55 5.79 -7.49
C MET A 197 3.83 5.25 -8.73
N LEU A 198 2.51 5.34 -8.73
CA LEU A 198 1.69 4.94 -9.86
C LEU A 198 1.77 5.97 -11.00
N PRO A 199 1.58 5.56 -12.26
CA PRO A 199 1.64 6.48 -13.38
C PRO A 199 0.67 7.67 -13.27
N GLY A 200 1.20 8.87 -13.46
CA GLY A 200 0.42 10.12 -13.45
C GLY A 200 -0.08 10.55 -12.07
N THR A 201 0.56 10.07 -11.00
CA THR A 201 0.35 10.57 -9.63
C THR A 201 1.43 11.57 -9.26
N GLU A 202 1.10 12.44 -8.32
CA GLU A 202 2.02 13.41 -7.72
C GLU A 202 1.83 13.38 -6.20
N VAL A 203 2.91 13.64 -5.46
CA VAL A 203 2.84 13.83 -4.01
C VAL A 203 2.58 15.32 -3.75
N PRO A 204 1.46 15.70 -3.11
CA PRO A 204 1.21 17.08 -2.73
C PRO A 204 2.28 17.64 -1.80
N THR A 205 2.30 18.97 -1.67
CA THR A 205 3.23 19.66 -0.79
C THR A 205 2.93 19.38 0.68
N PHE A 206 3.96 19.01 1.42
CA PHE A 206 3.95 18.97 2.87
C PHE A 206 4.33 20.32 3.47
N ASP A 207 4.01 20.52 4.75
CA ASP A 207 4.61 21.61 5.52
C ASP A 207 6.13 21.64 5.37
N ARG A 208 6.71 22.85 5.47
CA ARG A 208 8.17 23.04 5.41
C ARG A 208 8.86 22.06 6.36
N ARG A 209 9.93 21.41 5.87
CA ARG A 209 10.68 20.38 6.61
C ARG A 209 11.20 20.83 7.97
N SER A 210 11.47 22.13 8.17
CA SER A 210 11.87 22.67 9.47
C SER A 210 10.72 22.78 10.49
N VAL A 211 9.48 22.87 10.01
CA VAL A 211 8.24 22.94 10.81
C VAL A 211 7.69 21.54 11.10
N GLY A 212 7.86 20.63 10.15
CA GLY A 212 7.41 19.25 10.24
C GLY A 212 5.91 19.09 9.95
N SER A 213 5.58 17.97 9.32
CA SER A 213 4.22 17.59 8.93
C SER A 213 3.48 16.96 10.11
N PRO A 214 2.25 17.39 10.41
CA PRO A 214 1.44 16.73 11.43
C PRO A 214 1.25 15.25 11.12
N VAL A 215 1.19 14.44 12.18
CA VAL A 215 0.82 13.03 12.11
C VAL A 215 -0.57 12.88 12.69
N LEU A 216 -1.51 12.31 11.93
CA LEU A 216 -2.82 11.92 12.47
C LEU A 216 -2.68 10.56 13.15
N ARG A 217 -2.44 10.58 14.45
CA ARG A 217 -2.16 9.38 15.27
C ARG A 217 -3.36 8.43 15.35
N GLU A 218 -4.56 8.98 15.50
CA GLU A 218 -5.79 8.20 15.66
C GLU A 218 -7.00 8.87 15.01
N GLY A 219 -8.04 8.06 14.77
CA GLY A 219 -9.34 8.55 14.32
C GLY A 219 -9.35 9.04 12.87
N LYS A 220 -10.24 10.00 12.60
CA LYS A 220 -10.47 10.57 11.27
C LYS A 220 -9.85 11.98 11.14
N GLY A 221 -9.69 12.70 12.25
CA GLY A 221 -9.34 14.12 12.22
C GLY A 221 -10.32 14.90 11.34
N ASP A 222 -9.77 15.83 10.55
CA ASP A 222 -10.52 16.64 9.58
C ASP A 222 -10.53 16.02 8.16
N LEU A 223 -10.19 14.73 8.03
CA LEU A 223 -10.21 14.03 6.74
C LEU A 223 -11.64 13.67 6.34
N LEU A 224 -11.92 13.44 5.06
CA LEU A 224 -13.23 13.00 4.58
C LEU A 224 -13.61 11.59 5.11
N ALA A 225 -12.62 10.71 5.23
CA ALA A 225 -12.76 9.34 5.69
C ALA A 225 -11.62 8.96 6.66
N SER A 226 -11.86 7.98 7.53
CA SER A 226 -10.80 7.49 8.43
C SER A 226 -9.71 6.77 7.64
N PRO A 227 -8.41 7.04 7.88
CA PRO A 227 -7.29 6.35 7.23
C PRO A 227 -7.41 4.83 7.24
N ARG A 228 -7.73 4.25 8.41
CA ARG A 228 -7.86 2.81 8.60
C ARG A 228 -9.08 2.24 7.86
N GLU A 229 -10.17 2.99 7.78
CA GLU A 229 -11.37 2.59 7.04
C GLU A 229 -11.11 2.63 5.53
N THR A 230 -10.48 3.70 5.03
CA THR A 230 -10.09 3.82 3.62
C THR A 230 -9.25 2.63 3.16
N LEU A 231 -8.25 2.22 3.95
CA LEU A 231 -7.42 1.06 3.61
C LEU A 231 -8.19 -0.27 3.68
N LYS A 232 -9.16 -0.42 4.58
CA LYS A 232 -10.03 -1.61 4.64
C LYS A 232 -10.97 -1.70 3.45
N GLU A 233 -11.58 -0.58 3.07
CA GLU A 233 -12.43 -0.51 1.86
C GLU A 233 -11.63 -0.81 0.61
N LEU A 234 -10.41 -0.27 0.50
CA LEU A 234 -9.48 -0.61 -0.57
C LEU A 234 -9.16 -2.11 -0.60
N ALA A 235 -8.86 -2.72 0.55
CA ALA A 235 -8.58 -4.15 0.63
C ALA A 235 -9.77 -4.99 0.13
N ALA A 236 -11.00 -4.67 0.57
CA ALA A 236 -12.20 -5.32 0.06
C ALA A 236 -12.32 -5.13 -1.47
N TYR A 237 -12.07 -3.93 -1.97
CA TYR A 237 -12.18 -3.57 -3.39
C TYR A 237 -11.23 -4.33 -4.32
N ILE A 238 -10.04 -4.71 -3.84
CA ILE A 238 -9.04 -5.47 -4.60
C ILE A 238 -9.08 -6.99 -4.33
N SER A 239 -10.11 -7.49 -3.64
CA SER A 239 -10.31 -8.92 -3.40
C SER A 239 -11.02 -9.62 -4.57
N TRP A 240 -10.88 -10.94 -4.64
CA TRP A 240 -11.49 -11.78 -5.68
C TRP A 240 -12.26 -12.97 -5.07
N PRO A 241 -13.51 -13.25 -5.50
CA PRO A 241 -14.34 -12.43 -6.38
C PRO A 241 -14.60 -11.03 -5.82
N GLN A 242 -14.85 -10.08 -6.72
CA GLN A 242 -15.09 -8.69 -6.34
C GLN A 242 -16.37 -8.57 -5.50
N PRO A 243 -16.39 -7.79 -4.40
CA PRO A 243 -17.61 -7.47 -3.70
C PRO A 243 -18.53 -6.56 -4.53
N ASP A 244 -19.83 -6.60 -4.26
CA ASP A 244 -20.82 -5.75 -4.95
C ASP A 244 -20.60 -4.26 -4.65
N ASP A 245 -20.21 -3.94 -3.41
CA ASP A 245 -19.92 -2.58 -2.98
C ASP A 245 -18.51 -2.16 -3.39
N ILE A 246 -18.44 -1.18 -4.28
CA ILE A 246 -17.19 -0.65 -4.83
C ILE A 246 -16.99 0.77 -4.30
N PRO A 247 -15.91 1.03 -3.55
CA PRO A 247 -15.57 2.39 -3.16
C PRO A 247 -15.19 3.21 -4.39
N ASP A 248 -15.56 4.49 -4.36
CA ASP A 248 -15.29 5.42 -5.46
C ASP A 248 -13.88 6.01 -5.33
N TYR A 249 -12.86 5.17 -5.53
CA TYR A 249 -11.45 5.54 -5.40
C TYR A 249 -10.76 5.64 -6.76
N ARG A 250 -9.83 6.57 -6.89
CA ARG A 250 -8.96 6.68 -8.07
C ARG A 250 -7.70 5.85 -7.87
N THR A 251 -7.58 4.73 -8.56
CA THR A 251 -6.44 3.80 -8.36
C THR A 251 -5.45 3.75 -9.51
N HIS A 252 -5.53 4.69 -10.46
CA HIS A 252 -4.57 4.83 -11.57
C HIS A 252 -4.33 3.54 -12.39
N GLY A 253 -5.38 2.70 -12.51
CA GLY A 253 -5.31 1.45 -13.23
C GLY A 253 -4.80 0.26 -12.40
N TYR A 254 -4.30 0.48 -11.18
CA TYR A 254 -3.83 -0.59 -10.29
C TYR A 254 -4.94 -1.60 -9.96
N SER A 255 -6.05 -1.18 -9.36
CA SER A 255 -7.12 -2.13 -8.98
C SER A 255 -7.75 -2.87 -10.17
N PRO A 256 -8.04 -2.22 -11.31
CA PRO A 256 -8.44 -2.94 -12.52
C PRO A 256 -7.41 -3.98 -12.98
N ALA A 257 -6.11 -3.69 -12.88
CA ALA A 257 -5.06 -4.63 -13.28
C ALA A 257 -4.97 -5.84 -12.34
N VAL A 258 -5.03 -5.62 -11.01
CA VAL A 258 -5.08 -6.69 -10.00
C VAL A 258 -6.26 -7.61 -10.25
N ARG A 259 -7.46 -7.06 -10.44
CA ARG A 259 -8.66 -7.87 -10.72
C ARG A 259 -8.55 -8.67 -12.01
N LYS A 260 -8.04 -8.03 -13.08
CA LYS A 260 -7.83 -8.72 -14.36
C LYS A 260 -6.84 -9.88 -14.21
N ALA A 261 -5.78 -9.70 -13.42
CA ALA A 261 -4.82 -10.77 -13.13
C ALA A 261 -5.48 -11.93 -12.36
N ALA A 262 -6.27 -11.63 -11.31
CA ALA A 262 -6.99 -12.63 -10.54
C ALA A 262 -8.02 -13.40 -11.40
N GLU A 263 -8.74 -12.71 -12.28
CA GLU A 263 -9.67 -13.32 -13.24
C GLU A 263 -8.93 -14.26 -14.21
N GLN A 264 -7.78 -13.83 -14.73
CA GLN A 264 -6.96 -14.65 -15.63
C GLN A 264 -6.40 -15.89 -14.93
N GLN A 265 -5.92 -15.75 -13.69
CA GLN A 265 -5.45 -16.89 -12.88
C GLN A 265 -6.58 -17.86 -12.56
N ALA A 266 -7.74 -17.34 -12.14
CA ALA A 266 -8.92 -18.15 -11.85
C ALA A 266 -9.37 -18.95 -13.09
N ALA A 267 -9.36 -18.32 -14.27
CA ALA A 267 -9.67 -18.99 -15.52
C ALA A 267 -8.63 -20.06 -15.91
N ALA A 268 -7.35 -19.80 -15.65
CA ALA A 268 -6.26 -20.74 -15.97
C ALA A 268 -6.32 -22.02 -15.15
N VAL A 269 -6.83 -21.97 -13.91
CA VAL A 269 -6.91 -23.13 -13.01
C VAL A 269 -8.31 -23.75 -12.95
N ALA A 270 -9.32 -23.21 -13.63
CA ALA A 270 -10.74 -23.54 -13.41
C ALA A 270 -11.09 -25.04 -13.52
N ASP A 271 -10.38 -25.79 -14.37
CA ASP A 271 -10.59 -27.24 -14.52
C ASP A 271 -10.06 -28.03 -13.31
N GLN A 272 -9.06 -27.50 -12.60
CA GLN A 272 -8.32 -28.19 -11.54
C GLN A 272 -8.58 -27.64 -10.15
N ALA A 273 -8.93 -26.36 -10.02
CA ALA A 273 -9.11 -25.68 -8.75
C ALA A 273 -10.03 -24.47 -8.86
N THR A 274 -10.45 -23.96 -7.71
CA THR A 274 -11.10 -22.65 -7.58
C THR A 274 -10.15 -21.65 -6.92
N LEU A 275 -10.15 -20.41 -7.41
CA LEU A 275 -9.30 -19.33 -6.88
C LEU A 275 -10.12 -18.33 -6.07
N ARG A 276 -9.61 -17.95 -4.91
CA ARG A 276 -10.12 -16.85 -4.09
C ARG A 276 -8.97 -15.97 -3.61
N GLU A 277 -9.15 -14.65 -3.64
CA GLU A 277 -8.23 -13.71 -3.03
C GLU A 277 -8.93 -12.94 -1.91
N LYS A 278 -8.34 -12.96 -0.72
CA LYS A 278 -8.82 -12.20 0.42
C LYS A 278 -7.74 -11.22 0.86
N ASN A 279 -8.09 -9.94 0.89
CA ASN A 279 -7.19 -8.90 1.37
C ASN A 279 -7.65 -8.38 2.74
N TRP A 280 -6.70 -8.07 3.63
CA TRP A 280 -6.98 -7.35 4.87
C TRP A 280 -5.80 -6.48 5.29
N LEU A 281 -6.12 -5.44 6.05
CA LEU A 281 -5.15 -4.49 6.58
C LEU A 281 -4.36 -5.08 7.76
N VAL A 282 -3.03 -4.97 7.70
CA VAL A 282 -2.15 -5.17 8.86
C VAL A 282 -2.42 -4.03 9.83
N SER A 283 -2.95 -4.34 11.02
CA SER A 283 -3.64 -3.32 11.83
C SER A 283 -2.73 -2.23 12.39
N ASP A 284 -1.47 -2.55 12.66
CA ASP A 284 -0.50 -1.63 13.28
C ASP A 284 0.31 -0.81 12.24
N ASP A 285 0.11 -1.08 10.95
CA ASP A 285 0.88 -0.48 9.85
C ASP A 285 0.25 0.78 9.27
N THR A 286 -0.93 1.21 9.76
CA THR A 286 -1.56 2.43 9.24
C THR A 286 -0.85 3.67 9.76
N LYS A 287 -0.11 4.36 8.88
CA LYS A 287 0.58 5.62 9.19
C LYS A 287 0.00 6.77 8.40
N THR A 288 0.18 7.99 8.90
CA THR A 288 -0.32 9.20 8.25
C THR A 288 0.68 10.34 8.33
N LEU A 289 0.70 11.17 7.28
CA LEU A 289 1.34 12.48 7.29
C LEU A 289 0.38 13.47 6.62
N LEU A 290 0.10 14.58 7.27
CA LEU A 290 -0.79 15.61 6.69
C LEU A 290 -0.01 16.51 5.72
N PHE A 291 -0.64 16.78 4.59
CA PHE A 291 -0.21 17.77 3.61
C PHE A 291 -0.60 19.18 4.05
N GLU A 292 0.01 20.20 3.43
CA GLU A 292 -0.29 21.62 3.71
C GLU A 292 -1.77 21.97 3.40
N ASP A 293 -2.39 21.27 2.47
CA ASP A 293 -3.80 21.47 2.09
C ASP A 293 -4.81 20.78 3.03
N GLY A 294 -4.34 20.16 4.11
CA GLY A 294 -5.15 19.43 5.09
C GLY A 294 -5.53 18.00 4.68
N SER A 295 -5.25 17.58 3.44
CA SER A 295 -5.38 16.17 3.06
C SER A 295 -4.27 15.33 3.72
N ALA A 296 -4.42 14.00 3.73
CA ALA A 296 -3.44 13.10 4.33
C ALA A 296 -2.82 12.16 3.30
N PHE A 297 -1.52 11.91 3.44
CA PHE A 297 -0.88 10.71 2.92
C PHE A 297 -1.10 9.58 3.92
N VAL A 298 -1.96 8.64 3.55
CA VAL A 298 -2.32 7.45 4.33
C VAL A 298 -1.55 6.26 3.78
N ILE A 299 -0.71 5.67 4.61
CA ILE A 299 0.16 4.55 4.27
C ILE A 299 -0.34 3.30 4.99
N GLY A 300 -0.28 2.15 4.33
CA GLY A 300 -0.48 0.88 5.01
C GLY A 300 -0.01 -0.33 4.21
N THR A 301 -0.01 -1.46 4.90
CA THR A 301 0.29 -2.78 4.33
C THR A 301 -0.96 -3.64 4.40
N LEU A 302 -1.34 -4.24 3.29
CA LEU A 302 -2.37 -5.27 3.22
C LEU A 302 -1.70 -6.64 3.11
N LEU A 303 -2.35 -7.66 3.65
CA LEU A 303 -2.05 -9.05 3.33
C LEU A 303 -3.12 -9.56 2.37
N ARG A 304 -2.68 -10.13 1.26
CA ARG A 304 -3.51 -10.85 0.30
C ARG A 304 -3.18 -12.33 0.37
N ASP A 305 -4.14 -13.14 0.78
CA ASP A 305 -4.06 -14.58 0.63
C ASP A 305 -4.81 -14.97 -0.65
N THR A 306 -4.06 -15.50 -1.62
CA THR A 306 -4.56 -16.12 -2.85
C THR A 306 -4.65 -17.63 -2.60
N THR A 307 -5.87 -18.13 -2.40
CA THR A 307 -6.18 -19.52 -2.10
C THR A 307 -6.64 -20.26 -3.35
N PHE A 308 -6.04 -21.41 -3.61
CA PHE A 308 -6.42 -22.39 -4.62
C PHE A 308 -7.01 -23.61 -3.91
N THR A 309 -8.30 -23.87 -4.08
CA THR A 309 -8.93 -25.11 -3.57
C THR A 309 -9.05 -26.11 -4.70
N VAL A 310 -8.35 -27.23 -4.59
CA VAL A 310 -8.24 -28.24 -5.65
C VAL A 310 -9.55 -29.02 -5.79
N ASN A 311 -9.98 -29.21 -7.03
CA ASN A 311 -11.17 -29.99 -7.36
C ASN A 311 -10.90 -31.48 -7.09
N ALA A 312 -11.93 -32.21 -6.67
CA ALA A 312 -11.80 -33.65 -6.42
C ALA A 312 -11.20 -34.40 -7.62
N ASN A 313 -10.17 -35.21 -7.37
CA ASN A 313 -9.39 -35.97 -8.37
C ASN A 313 -8.55 -35.10 -9.33
N SER A 314 -8.25 -33.86 -8.95
CA SER A 314 -7.26 -33.02 -9.62
C SER A 314 -5.99 -32.92 -8.78
N VAL A 315 -4.89 -32.52 -9.41
CA VAL A 315 -3.61 -32.21 -8.76
C VAL A 315 -3.10 -30.93 -9.40
N LEU A 316 -2.62 -29.98 -8.59
CA LEU A 316 -1.95 -28.78 -9.09
C LEU A 316 -0.44 -28.99 -9.03
N THR A 317 0.25 -28.57 -10.08
CA THR A 317 1.72 -28.53 -10.10
C THR A 317 2.18 -27.15 -9.65
N PRO A 318 2.70 -26.98 -8.42
CA PRO A 318 3.08 -25.67 -7.90
C PRO A 318 4.11 -24.96 -8.79
N PRO A 319 4.07 -23.62 -8.88
CA PRO A 319 5.13 -22.85 -9.51
C PRO A 319 6.40 -22.88 -8.63
N GLU A 320 7.56 -22.60 -9.22
CA GLU A 320 8.86 -22.63 -8.54
C GLU A 320 8.90 -21.71 -7.30
N THR A 321 8.17 -20.59 -7.31
CA THR A 321 8.03 -19.71 -6.16
C THR A 321 7.34 -20.38 -4.97
N PHE A 322 6.34 -21.25 -5.21
CA PHE A 322 5.65 -21.98 -4.15
C PHE A 322 6.58 -23.03 -3.58
N VAL A 323 7.24 -23.83 -4.44
CA VAL A 323 8.24 -24.82 -4.02
C VAL A 323 9.34 -24.18 -3.18
N THR A 324 9.83 -23.00 -3.59
CA THR A 324 10.89 -22.26 -2.88
C THR A 324 10.48 -21.79 -1.48
N LEU A 325 9.20 -21.49 -1.26
CA LEU A 325 8.68 -20.97 0.01
C LEU A 325 8.10 -22.06 0.92
N ALA A 326 7.39 -23.03 0.34
CA ALA A 326 6.66 -24.08 1.06
C ALA A 326 7.43 -25.42 1.15
N ASP A 327 8.47 -25.60 0.34
CA ASP A 327 9.22 -26.87 0.18
C ASP A 327 8.31 -28.06 -0.19
N ASP A 328 7.29 -27.78 -1.00
CA ASP A 328 6.31 -28.76 -1.47
C ASP A 328 6.13 -28.67 -3.00
N ASP A 329 6.17 -29.83 -3.65
CA ASP A 329 6.15 -30.00 -5.10
C ASP A 329 4.85 -30.61 -5.64
N GLU A 330 3.86 -30.92 -4.78
CA GLU A 330 2.54 -31.40 -5.16
C GLU A 330 1.43 -30.78 -4.29
N ILE A 331 0.35 -30.30 -4.89
CA ILE A 331 -0.80 -29.74 -4.15
C ILE A 331 -2.04 -30.56 -4.50
N THR A 332 -2.67 -31.15 -3.48
CA THR A 332 -3.79 -32.08 -3.68
C THR A 332 -5.13 -31.57 -3.14
N ASP A 333 -5.12 -30.68 -2.16
CA ASP A 333 -6.30 -30.18 -1.48
C ASP A 333 -6.36 -28.64 -1.52
N GLU A 334 -5.35 -27.95 -1.00
CA GLU A 334 -5.32 -26.48 -0.91
C GLU A 334 -3.90 -25.93 -1.07
N ALA A 335 -3.77 -24.81 -1.78
CA ALA A 335 -2.57 -23.98 -1.75
C ALA A 335 -2.92 -22.53 -1.45
N VAL A 336 -2.10 -21.88 -0.63
CA VAL A 336 -2.23 -20.46 -0.31
C VAL A 336 -0.90 -19.76 -0.58
N LEU A 337 -1.00 -18.66 -1.33
CA LEU A 337 0.09 -17.71 -1.54
C LEU A 337 -0.25 -16.42 -0.79
N ARG A 338 0.62 -15.99 0.11
CA ARG A 338 0.47 -14.72 0.84
C ARG A 338 1.36 -13.65 0.25
N THR A 339 0.73 -12.56 -0.16
CA THR A 339 1.36 -11.37 -0.71
C THR A 339 1.18 -10.19 0.24
N MET A 340 2.26 -9.48 0.56
CA MET A 340 2.18 -8.14 1.16
C MET A 340 1.95 -7.10 0.06
N VAL A 341 0.96 -6.24 0.27
CA VAL A 341 0.61 -5.13 -0.63
C VAL A 341 0.82 -3.82 0.11
N PHE A 342 1.90 -3.11 -0.22
CA PHE A 342 2.24 -1.81 0.31
C PHE A 342 1.49 -0.75 -0.49
N VAL A 343 0.63 0.05 0.17
CA VAL A 343 -0.19 1.08 -0.49
C VAL A 343 0.00 2.45 0.15
N GLY A 344 0.01 3.48 -0.69
CA GLY A 344 0.01 4.89 -0.30
C GLY A 344 -1.17 5.59 -0.94
N MET A 345 -2.07 6.12 -0.13
CA MET A 345 -3.31 6.78 -0.53
C MET A 345 -3.26 8.26 -0.14
N ARG A 346 -3.84 9.14 -0.96
CA ARG A 346 -4.23 10.48 -0.55
C ARG A 346 -5.69 10.47 -0.15
N VAL A 347 -5.98 10.94 1.07
CA VAL A 347 -7.33 11.09 1.58
C VAL A 347 -7.64 12.59 1.73
N PRO A 348 -8.68 13.12 1.06
CA PRO A 348 -9.03 14.54 1.11
C PRO A 348 -9.43 14.97 2.53
N ALA A 349 -9.29 16.26 2.82
CA ALA A 349 -9.95 16.89 3.96
C ALA A 349 -11.48 16.98 3.76
N GLU A 350 -12.24 17.12 4.83
CA GLU A 350 -13.66 17.42 4.75
C GLU A 350 -13.91 18.71 3.94
N GLY A 351 -14.92 18.68 3.07
CA GLY A 351 -15.26 19.81 2.21
C GLY A 351 -14.35 20.01 0.98
N VAL A 352 -13.30 19.18 0.80
CA VAL A 352 -12.47 19.20 -0.41
C VAL A 352 -13.02 18.22 -1.45
N GLU A 353 -13.25 18.71 -2.67
CA GLU A 353 -13.91 17.95 -3.74
C GLU A 353 -12.91 17.14 -4.59
N PHE A 354 -12.30 16.11 -4.00
CA PHE A 354 -11.70 15.00 -4.76
C PHE A 354 -11.93 13.67 -4.05
N LYS A 355 -11.72 12.57 -4.77
CA LYS A 355 -11.91 11.20 -4.26
C LYS A 355 -10.60 10.64 -3.70
N PRO A 356 -10.62 9.77 -2.68
CA PRO A 356 -9.40 9.09 -2.26
C PRO A 356 -8.65 8.48 -3.45
N GLU A 357 -7.35 8.75 -3.51
CA GLU A 357 -6.51 8.48 -4.68
C GLU A 357 -5.30 7.65 -4.26
N MET A 358 -5.02 6.56 -4.97
CA MET A 358 -3.82 5.77 -4.75
C MET A 358 -2.64 6.43 -5.45
N ILE A 359 -1.63 6.81 -4.68
CA ILE A 359 -0.41 7.45 -5.18
C ILE A 359 0.67 6.41 -5.49
N ALA A 360 0.78 5.39 -4.66
CA ALA A 360 1.86 4.39 -4.74
C ALA A 360 1.36 3.00 -4.35
N ALA A 361 1.92 1.97 -5.00
CA ALA A 361 1.66 0.59 -4.67
C ALA A 361 2.89 -0.30 -4.96
N ARG A 362 3.09 -1.32 -4.14
CA ARG A 362 4.04 -2.43 -4.39
C ARG A 362 3.46 -3.72 -3.83
N GLU A 363 3.71 -4.82 -4.53
CA GLU A 363 3.37 -6.16 -4.06
C GLU A 363 4.64 -6.99 -3.86
N GLN A 364 4.64 -7.87 -2.86
CA GLN A 364 5.71 -8.82 -2.59
C GLN A 364 5.11 -10.14 -2.10
N LEU A 365 5.40 -11.25 -2.79
CA LEU A 365 5.09 -12.58 -2.28
C LEU A 365 6.00 -12.85 -1.08
N VAL A 366 5.42 -13.25 0.06
CA VAL A 366 6.16 -13.41 1.32
C VAL A 366 6.07 -14.80 1.95
N GLU A 367 5.04 -15.57 1.62
CA GLU A 367 4.81 -16.87 2.25
C GLU A 367 3.95 -17.74 1.33
N ALA A 368 4.13 -19.06 1.41
CA ALA A 368 3.30 -20.05 0.75
C ALA A 368 3.12 -21.27 1.64
N TRP A 369 1.96 -21.91 1.58
CA TRP A 369 1.70 -23.19 2.27
C TRP A 369 0.54 -23.93 1.59
N GLY A 370 0.43 -25.24 1.82
CA GLY A 370 -0.62 -26.07 1.26
C GLY A 370 -0.46 -27.55 1.62
N ASP A 371 -1.38 -28.37 1.10
CA ASP A 371 -1.42 -29.83 1.18
C ASP A 371 -2.09 -30.48 -0.06
#